data_AF-A0A9D6MZI7-F1
#
_entry.id   AF-A0A9D6MZI7-F1
#
_cell.length_a   1.000
_cell.length_b   1.000
_cell.length_c   1.000
_cell.angle_alpha   90.00
_cell.angle_beta   90.00
_cell.angle_gamma   90.00
#
_symmetry.space_group_name_H-M   'P 1'
#
loop_
_entity.id
_entity.type
_entity.pdbx_description
1 polymer ?
#
loop_
_entity_poly.entity_id
_entity_poly.type
_entity_poly.pdbx_seq_one_letter_code
_entity_poly.pdbx_strand_id
1 'polypeptide(L)'
;MDRWRGGLRYDEMGASADVYQVSGVQQNLGPEPWRASAMVDFNPSEFSRIRFQYTYDMSSRTGQVNNEVLAQFLFTIGAHSAHTF
;
A
#
# COMPACT_ATOMS: atom_id res chain seq x y z
N MET A 1 24.30 -10.66 5.82
CA MET A 1 23.33 -9.59 5.48
C MET A 1 21.95 -10.20 5.51
N ASP A 2 21.00 -9.57 6.19
CA ASP A 2 19.62 -10.02 6.23
C ASP A 2 18.96 -9.77 4.86
N ARG A 3 18.26 -10.78 4.32
CA ARG A 3 17.71 -10.75 2.95
C ARG A 3 16.20 -10.58 2.90
N TRP A 4 15.56 -10.55 4.07
CA TRP A 4 14.12 -10.48 4.22
C TRP A 4 13.72 -9.19 4.92
N ARG A 5 12.60 -8.62 4.49
CA ARG A 5 11.97 -7.49 5.19
C ARG A 5 10.47 -7.72 5.26
N GLY A 6 9.92 -7.66 6.48
CA GLY A 6 8.48 -7.58 6.70
C GLY A 6 8.04 -6.15 6.99
N GLY A 7 6.78 -5.84 6.72
CA GLY A 7 6.20 -4.57 7.14
C GLY A 7 4.68 -4.61 7.22
N LEU A 8 4.14 -3.79 8.11
CA LEU A 8 2.72 -3.52 8.24
C LEU A 8 2.48 -2.02 8.02
N ARG A 9 1.35 -1.67 7.44
CA ARG A 9 0.92 -0.28 7.25
C ARG A 9 -0.56 -0.17 7.55
N TYR A 10 -0.93 0.89 8.25
CA TYR A 10 -2.32 1.33 8.43
C TYR A 10 -2.42 2.74 7.86
N ASP A 11 -3.46 2.98 7.06
CA ASP A 11 -3.79 4.29 6.50
C ASP A 11 -5.24 4.62 6.86
N GLU A 12 -5.49 5.86 7.25
CA GLU A 12 -6.82 6.40 7.57
C GLU A 12 -6.95 7.79 6.92
N MET A 13 -8.15 8.14 6.48
CA MET A 13 -8.44 9.42 5.83
C MET A 13 -9.61 10.13 6.50
N GLY A 14 -9.29 11.14 7.30
CA GLY A 14 -10.30 12.02 7.90
C GLY A 14 -10.89 13.02 6.91
N ALA A 15 -12.20 13.23 7.03
CA ALA A 15 -12.90 14.31 6.36
C ALA A 15 -13.11 15.49 7.32
N SER A 16 -13.01 16.72 6.80
CA SER A 16 -13.26 17.93 7.59
C SER A 16 -14.74 18.19 7.87
N ALA A 17 -15.64 17.47 7.20
CA ALA A 17 -17.08 17.52 7.41
C ALA A 17 -17.68 16.18 6.99
N ASP A 18 -18.64 15.66 7.75
CA ASP A 18 -19.29 14.36 7.48
C ASP A 18 -20.33 14.43 6.35
N VAL A 19 -20.53 15.62 5.77
CA VAL A 19 -21.63 15.91 4.88
C VAL A 19 -21.17 16.74 3.69
N TYR A 20 -21.63 16.37 2.50
CA TYR A 20 -21.38 17.08 1.24
C TYR A 20 -22.69 17.36 0.52
N GLN A 21 -22.67 18.21 -0.51
CA GLN A 21 -23.86 18.51 -1.31
C GLN A 21 -23.65 18.14 -2.78
N VAL A 22 -24.66 17.50 -3.37
CA VAL A 22 -24.74 17.22 -4.80
C VAL A 22 -26.09 17.72 -5.29
N SER A 23 -26.09 18.65 -6.24
CA SER A 23 -27.32 19.26 -6.81
C SER A 23 -28.26 19.84 -5.73
N GLY A 24 -27.70 20.42 -4.66
CA GLY A 24 -28.46 20.99 -3.55
C GLY A 24 -29.02 19.97 -2.55
N VAL A 25 -28.78 18.68 -2.77
CA VAL A 25 -29.15 17.62 -1.82
C VAL A 25 -27.97 17.31 -0.92
N GLN A 26 -28.18 17.37 0.39
CA GLN A 26 -27.21 17.02 1.40
C GLN A 26 -27.05 15.50 1.51
N GLN A 27 -25.82 15.00 1.48
CA GLN A 27 -25.47 13.59 1.55
C GLN A 27 -24.39 13.35 2.60
N ASN A 28 -24.50 12.26 3.35
CA ASN A 28 -23.47 11.83 4.30
C ASN A 28 -22.30 11.18 3.56
N LEU A 29 -21.07 11.48 3.97
CA LEU A 29 -19.86 10.85 3.45
C LEU A 29 -19.79 9.35 3.77
N GLY A 30 -20.51 8.88 4.79
CA GLY A 30 -20.42 7.51 5.27
C GLY A 30 -19.23 7.32 6.22
N PRO A 31 -18.82 6.06 6.49
CA PRO A 31 -17.74 5.78 7.42
C PRO A 31 -16.39 6.31 6.93
N GLU A 32 -15.48 6.58 7.87
CA GLU A 32 -14.13 7.07 7.59
C GLU A 32 -13.33 6.00 6.80
N PRO A 33 -12.81 6.34 5.61
CA PRO A 33 -12.01 5.42 4.80
C PRO A 33 -10.73 5.01 5.54
N TRP A 34 -10.47 3.70 5.60
CA TRP A 34 -9.21 3.16 6.09
C TRP A 34 -8.78 1.95 5.29
N ARG A 35 -7.49 1.63 5.37
CA ARG A 35 -6.94 0.38 4.85
C ARG A 35 -5.77 -0.11 5.69
N ALA A 36 -5.53 -1.41 5.64
CA ALA A 36 -4.39 -2.05 6.26
C ALA A 36 -3.65 -2.91 5.24
N SER A 37 -2.32 -2.89 5.27
CA SER A 37 -1.48 -3.68 4.38
C SER A 37 -0.42 -4.45 5.15
N ALA A 38 -0.11 -5.65 4.66
CA ALA A 38 1.03 -6.44 5.08
C ALA A 38 1.93 -6.70 3.87
N MET A 39 3.24 -6.57 4.05
CA MET A 39 4.23 -6.77 3.00
C MET A 39 5.37 -7.69 3.45
N VAL A 40 5.88 -8.46 2.50
CA VAL A 40 7.13 -9.21 2.62
C VAL A 40 7.99 -8.95 1.37
N ASP A 41 9.25 -8.62 1.61
CA ASP A 41 10.26 -8.46 0.57
C ASP A 41 11.36 -9.49 0.74
N PHE A 42 11.82 -10.01 -0.38
CA PHE A 42 13.02 -10.84 -0.49
C PHE A 42 14.02 -10.15 -1.41
N ASN A 43 15.29 -10.09 -1.00
CA ASN A 43 16.40 -9.50 -1.76
C ASN A 43 17.39 -10.62 -2.20
N PRO A 44 17.22 -11.21 -3.40
CA PRO A 44 18.12 -12.27 -3.90
C PRO A 44 19.55 -11.78 -4.14
N SER A 45 19.71 -10.51 -4.56
CA SER A 45 20.98 -9.84 -4.81
C SER A 45 20.90 -8.36 -4.43
N GLU A 46 22.03 -7.65 -4.50
CA GLU A 46 22.08 -6.18 -4.31
C GLU A 46 21.30 -5.42 -5.39
N PHE A 47 21.03 -6.06 -6.53
CA PHE A 47 20.37 -5.46 -7.69
C PHE A 47 18.91 -5.89 -7.86
N SER A 48 18.40 -6.77 -6.99
CA SER A 48 17.06 -7.34 -7.16
C SER A 48 16.25 -7.38 -5.86
N ARG A 49 14.94 -7.21 -6.00
CA ARG A 49 13.96 -7.39 -4.93
C ARG A 49 12.68 -8.00 -5.48
N ILE A 50 12.12 -8.97 -4.76
CA ILE A 50 10.77 -9.48 -4.97
C ILE A 50 9.92 -9.01 -3.78
N ARG A 51 8.77 -8.41 -4.05
CA ARG A 51 7.82 -7.91 -3.05
C ARG A 51 6.47 -8.58 -3.25
N PHE A 52 5.89 -9.03 -2.15
CA PHE A 52 4.48 -9.39 -2.07
C PHE A 52 3.80 -8.49 -1.04
N GLN A 53 2.64 -7.96 -1.39
CA GLN A 53 1.83 -7.16 -0.49
C GLN A 53 0.37 -7.56 -0.63
N TYR A 54 -0.31 -7.67 0.51
CA TYR A 54 -1.76 -7.76 0.59
C TYR A 54 -2.31 -6.50 1.26
N THR A 55 -3.39 -5.96 0.71
CA THR A 55 -4.11 -4.80 1.27
C THR A 55 -5.59 -5.17 1.47
N TYR A 56 -6.07 -4.90 2.68
CA TYR A 56 -7.48 -4.91 3.04
C TYR A 56 -7.97 -3.46 3.06
N ASP A 57 -8.84 -3.09 2.13
CA ASP A 57 -9.26 -1.71 1.88
C ASP A 57 -10.77 -1.54 2.15
N MET A 58 -11.10 -0.66 3.10
CA MET A 58 -12.46 -0.27 3.50
C MET A 58 -12.83 1.14 3.03
N SER A 59 -12.13 1.68 2.02
CA SER A 59 -12.39 3.03 1.50
C SER A 59 -13.63 3.14 0.61
N SER A 60 -14.28 2.02 0.29
CA SER A 60 -15.49 2.03 -0.55
C SER A 60 -16.65 2.75 0.14
N ARG A 61 -17.25 3.70 -0.57
CA ARG A 61 -18.47 4.40 -0.14
C ARG A 61 -19.70 3.49 -0.09
N THR A 62 -19.66 2.33 -0.74
CA THR A 62 -20.75 1.35 -0.72
C THR A 62 -20.60 0.31 0.40
N GLY A 63 -19.57 0.44 1.25
CA GLY A 63 -19.28 -0.51 2.34
C GLY A 63 -18.67 -1.84 1.86
N GLN A 64 -18.34 -1.94 0.57
CA GLN A 64 -17.68 -3.13 0.02
C GLN A 64 -16.20 -3.15 0.39
N VAL A 65 -15.74 -4.29 0.90
CA VAL A 65 -14.31 -4.55 1.13
C VAL A 65 -13.64 -4.78 -0.22
N ASN A 66 -12.53 -4.09 -0.46
CA ASN A 66 -11.63 -4.38 -1.56
C ASN A 66 -10.38 -5.11 -1.05
N ASN A 67 -10.05 -6.25 -1.67
CA ASN A 67 -8.92 -7.09 -1.31
C ASN A 67 -7.91 -7.05 -2.44
N GLU A 68 -6.74 -6.47 -2.19
CA GLU A 68 -5.73 -6.27 -3.23
C GLU A 68 -4.50 -7.11 -2.95
N VAL A 69 -3.98 -7.76 -4.00
CA VAL A 69 -2.70 -8.48 -3.94
C VAL A 69 -1.77 -7.86 -4.97
N LEU A 70 -0.59 -7.46 -4.52
CA LEU A 70 0.48 -6.93 -5.36
C LEU A 70 1.66 -7.88 -5.33
N ALA A 71 2.11 -8.29 -6.52
CA ALA A 71 3.41 -8.92 -6.73
C ALA A 71 4.28 -7.95 -7.54
N GLN A 72 5.47 -7.64 -7.04
CA GLN A 72 6.40 -6.72 -7.69
C GLN A 72 7.80 -7.32 -7.75
N PHE A 73 8.39 -7.30 -8.95
CA PHE A 73 9.80 -7.53 -9.14
C PHE A 73 10.50 -6.20 -9.43
N LEU A 74 11.51 -5.87 -8.64
CA LEU A 74 12.35 -4.69 -8.79
C LEU A 74 13.75 -5.12 -9.21
N PHE A 75 14.22 -4.59 -10.33
CA PHE A 75 15.60 -4.78 -10.80
C PHE A 75 16.27 -3.42 -10.98
N THR A 76 17.46 -3.26 -10.41
CA THR A 76 18.20 -2.00 -10.44
C THR A 76 19.43 -2.15 -11.34
N ILE A 77 19.54 -1.25 -12.33
CA ILE A 77 20.67 -1.20 -13.27
C ILE A 77 21.37 0.15 -13.08
N GLY A 78 22.67 0.13 -12.81
CA GLY A 78 23.48 1.33 -12.61
C GLY A 78 24.95 0.99 -12.39
N ALA A 79 25.83 2.00 -12.50
CA ALA A 79 27.25 1.83 -12.22
C ALA A 79 27.45 1.42 -10.75
N HIS A 80 27.95 0.21 -10.53
CA HIS A 80 28.39 -0.25 -9.21
C HIS A 80 29.90 -0.04 -9.10
N SER A 81 30.38 0.45 -7.95
CA SER A 81 31.82 0.48 -7.70
C SER A 81 32.36 -0.95 -7.69
N ALA A 82 33.60 -1.16 -8.14
CA ALA A 82 34.24 -2.46 -8.02
C ALA A 82 34.28 -2.86 -6.53
N HIS A 83 33.64 -3.98 -6.18
CA HIS A 83 33.82 -4.55 -4.85
C HIS A 83 35.28 -4.99 -4.76
N THR A 84 36.02 -4.43 -3.81
CA THR A 84 37.34 -4.94 -3.44
C THR A 84 37.11 -6.29 -2.78
N PHE A 85 37.58 -7.37 -3.41
CA PHE A 85 37.62 -8.72 -2.83
C PHE A 85 38.76 -8.85 -1.84
#